data_AF-A0A382JSC6-F1
#
_entry.id   AF-A0A382JSC6-F1
#
_cell.length_a   1.000
_cell.length_b   1.000
_cell.length_c   1.000
_cell.angle_alpha   90.00
_cell.angle_beta   90.00
_cell.angle_gamma   90.00
#
_symmetry.space_group_name_H-M   'P 1'
#
loop_
_entity.id
_entity.type
_entity.pdbx_description
1 polymer ?
#
loop_
_entity_poly.entity_id
_entity_poly.type
_entity_poly.pdbx_seq_one_letter_code
_entity_poly.pdbx_strand_id
1 'polypeptide(L)'
;MVSYEEVGPIAVSITDPAARMKYENFRENMLSRDQVASLGTMHDLLKMDRPIKEILSETVRNHAPYTHVPYHQRIDGGIVRFVNNDHCLLSASATLRLERYIPKEFAALPIAQTVWYVPIGLDIWNQLQGRMPGHYSRQVYDPKKYPGGALPPEVHWKDEEPSAIKGTFDDALSEWLQLV
;
A
#
# COMPACT_ATOMS: atom_id res chain seq x y z
N MET A 1 2.63 -18.69 -4.05
CA MET A 1 1.29 -18.14 -3.77
C MET A 1 1.39 -17.60 -2.36
N VAL A 2 1.45 -16.28 -2.17
CA VAL A 2 1.33 -15.77 -0.79
C VAL A 2 -0.05 -16.12 -0.31
N SER A 3 -0.11 -16.66 0.90
CA SER A 3 -1.38 -16.94 1.54
C SER A 3 -2.03 -15.59 1.79
N TYR A 4 -2.97 -15.22 0.92
CA TYR A 4 -3.95 -14.16 1.18
C TYR A 4 -4.77 -14.41 2.46
N GLU A 5 -4.55 -15.56 3.11
CA GLU A 5 -5.14 -16.01 4.38
C GLU A 5 -4.97 -15.02 5.54
N GLU A 6 -4.00 -14.09 5.47
CA GLU A 6 -3.81 -13.08 6.53
C GLU A 6 -4.59 -11.76 6.27
N VAL A 7 -5.10 -11.54 5.05
CA VAL A 7 -6.02 -10.42 4.79
C VAL A 7 -7.44 -10.88 5.14
N GLY A 8 -8.02 -10.22 6.15
CA GLY A 8 -9.39 -10.51 6.57
C GLY A 8 -10.39 -10.43 5.40
N PRO A 9 -11.52 -11.17 5.48
CA PRO A 9 -12.51 -11.19 4.41
C PRO A 9 -13.14 -9.81 4.18
N ILE A 10 -13.71 -9.61 2.99
CA ILE A 10 -14.55 -8.43 2.71
C ILE A 10 -15.64 -8.32 3.77
N ALA A 11 -15.87 -7.10 4.27
CA ALA A 11 -16.74 -6.84 5.40
C ALA A 11 -18.10 -7.55 5.29
N VAL A 12 -18.55 -8.18 6.37
CA VAL A 12 -19.80 -8.95 6.42
C VAL A 12 -21.06 -8.09 6.20
N SER A 13 -20.94 -6.77 6.38
CA SER A 13 -22.00 -5.80 6.07
C SER A 13 -22.25 -5.63 4.57
N ILE A 14 -21.30 -6.05 3.71
CA ILE A 14 -21.44 -6.05 2.25
C ILE A 14 -22.11 -7.37 1.85
N THR A 15 -23.43 -7.35 1.81
CA THR A 15 -24.27 -8.54 1.55
C THR A 15 -24.69 -8.67 0.08
N ASP A 16 -24.65 -7.58 -0.69
CA ASP A 16 -24.96 -7.63 -2.13
C ASP A 16 -23.90 -8.46 -2.88
N PRO A 17 -24.26 -9.56 -3.56
CA PRO A 17 -23.29 -10.44 -4.21
C PRO A 17 -22.47 -9.74 -5.30
N ALA A 18 -23.09 -8.83 -6.05
CA ALA A 18 -22.40 -8.09 -7.12
C ALA A 18 -21.36 -7.12 -6.55
N ALA A 19 -21.73 -6.33 -5.54
CA ALA A 19 -20.81 -5.44 -4.84
C ALA A 19 -19.69 -6.24 -4.17
N ARG A 20 -20.02 -7.36 -3.52
CA ARG A 20 -19.03 -8.23 -2.87
C ARG A 20 -17.97 -8.70 -3.86
N MET A 21 -18.38 -9.21 -5.03
CA MET A 21 -17.44 -9.59 -6.09
C MET A 21 -16.57 -8.42 -6.55
N LYS A 22 -17.12 -7.21 -6.67
CA LYS A 22 -16.33 -6.00 -6.99
C LYS A 22 -15.33 -5.65 -5.89
N TYR A 23 -15.68 -5.80 -4.63
CA TYR A 23 -14.76 -5.60 -3.52
C TYR A 23 -13.65 -6.65 -3.45
N GLU A 24 -13.95 -7.92 -3.76
CA GLU A 24 -12.92 -8.96 -3.91
C GLU A 24 -11.96 -8.57 -5.04
N ASN A 25 -12.46 -8.20 -6.23
CA ASN A 25 -11.61 -7.73 -7.33
C ASN A 25 -10.79 -6.48 -6.93
N PHE A 26 -11.39 -5.57 -6.17
CA PHE A 26 -10.72 -4.37 -5.70
C PHE A 26 -9.54 -4.71 -4.77
N ARG A 27 -9.72 -5.69 -3.86
CA ARG A 27 -8.63 -6.24 -3.06
C ARG A 27 -7.54 -6.84 -3.94
N GLU A 28 -7.88 -7.73 -4.87
CA GLU A 28 -6.90 -8.38 -5.74
C GLU A 28 -6.10 -7.37 -6.57
N ASN A 29 -6.75 -6.32 -7.08
CA ASN A 29 -6.08 -5.25 -7.81
C ASN A 29 -5.11 -4.46 -6.92
N MET A 30 -5.48 -4.19 -5.66
CA MET A 30 -4.58 -3.55 -4.70
C MET A 30 -3.37 -4.42 -4.38
N LEU A 31 -3.57 -5.71 -4.10
CA LEU A 31 -2.50 -6.65 -3.72
C LEU A 31 -1.56 -6.97 -4.89
N SER A 32 -2.08 -6.96 -6.11
CA SER A 32 -1.30 -7.07 -7.34
C SER A 32 -0.61 -5.76 -7.75
N ARG A 33 -0.86 -4.65 -7.04
CA ARG A 33 -0.32 -3.30 -7.28
C ARG A 33 -0.79 -2.67 -8.59
N ASP A 34 -1.94 -3.08 -9.11
CA ASP A 34 -2.52 -2.51 -10.32
C ASP A 34 -3.35 -1.25 -9.99
N GLN A 35 -2.72 -0.08 -10.14
CA GLN A 35 -3.37 1.21 -9.89
C GLN A 35 -4.55 1.47 -10.83
N VAL A 36 -4.42 1.07 -12.10
CA VAL A 36 -5.43 1.35 -13.12
C VAL A 36 -6.65 0.47 -12.90
N ALA A 37 -6.44 -0.83 -12.64
CA ALA A 37 -7.53 -1.75 -12.33
C ALA A 37 -8.18 -1.42 -10.96
N SER A 38 -7.40 -0.99 -9.97
CA SER A 38 -7.92 -0.53 -8.67
C SER A 38 -8.83 0.69 -8.85
N LEU A 39 -8.39 1.69 -9.62
CA LEU A 39 -9.17 2.89 -9.92
C LEU A 39 -10.44 2.54 -10.71
N GLY A 40 -10.34 1.65 -11.70
CA GLY A 40 -11.48 1.18 -12.49
C GLY A 40 -12.52 0.46 -11.62
N THR A 41 -12.09 -0.40 -10.71
CA THR A 41 -12.99 -1.13 -9.81
C THR A 41 -13.64 -0.19 -8.78
N MET A 42 -12.89 0.78 -8.25
CA MET A 42 -13.45 1.83 -7.40
C MET A 42 -14.53 2.62 -8.14
N HIS A 43 -14.28 3.00 -9.39
CA HIS A 43 -15.27 3.70 -10.22
C HIS A 43 -16.52 2.85 -10.47
N ASP A 44 -16.37 1.54 -10.71
CA ASP A 44 -17.52 0.63 -10.81
C ASP A 44 -18.31 0.55 -9.50
N LEU A 45 -17.64 0.52 -8.34
CA LEU A 45 -18.30 0.55 -7.03
C LEU A 45 -19.09 1.86 -6.84
N LEU A 46 -18.54 3.01 -7.25
CA LEU A 46 -19.28 4.28 -7.23
C LEU A 46 -20.50 4.25 -8.14
N LYS A 47 -20.42 3.64 -9.34
CA LYS A 47 -21.55 3.45 -10.25
C LYS A 47 -22.64 2.52 -9.70
N MET A 48 -22.30 1.68 -8.73
CA MET A 48 -23.22 0.84 -7.98
C MET A 48 -23.77 1.53 -6.73
N ASP A 49 -23.59 2.86 -6.63
CA ASP A 49 -24.00 3.69 -5.49
C ASP A 49 -23.41 3.19 -4.15
N ARG A 50 -22.22 2.56 -4.17
CA ARG A 50 -21.56 2.14 -2.93
C ARG A 50 -21.06 3.37 -2.16
N PRO A 51 -21.26 3.43 -0.83
CA PRO A 51 -20.82 4.58 -0.04
C PRO A 51 -19.30 4.77 -0.09
N ILE A 52 -18.84 6.01 -0.30
CA ILE A 52 -17.39 6.37 -0.25
C ILE A 52 -16.74 5.86 1.04
N LYS A 53 -17.44 5.98 2.18
CA LYS A 53 -16.97 5.48 3.47
C LYS A 53 -16.75 3.96 3.47
N GLU A 54 -17.62 3.21 2.80
CA GLU A 54 -17.49 1.76 2.67
C GLU A 54 -16.28 1.41 1.80
N ILE A 55 -16.12 2.08 0.65
CA ILE A 55 -14.97 1.88 -0.23
C ILE A 55 -13.66 2.16 0.49
N LEU A 56 -13.56 3.29 1.19
CA LEU A 56 -12.37 3.63 1.98
C LEU A 56 -12.13 2.65 3.14
N SER A 57 -13.19 2.16 3.78
CA SER A 57 -13.04 1.16 4.84
C SER A 57 -12.41 -0.12 4.30
N GLU A 58 -12.82 -0.57 3.11
CA GLU A 58 -12.23 -1.75 2.47
C GLU A 58 -10.82 -1.46 1.93
N THR A 59 -10.56 -0.26 1.42
CA THR A 59 -9.18 0.18 1.10
C THR A 59 -8.26 0.06 2.32
N VAL A 60 -8.69 0.58 3.48
CA VAL A 60 -7.91 0.50 4.72
C VAL A 60 -7.77 -0.95 5.18
N ARG A 61 -8.86 -1.75 5.18
CA ARG A 61 -8.82 -3.17 5.55
C ARG A 61 -7.79 -3.96 4.74
N ASN A 62 -7.72 -3.70 3.44
CA ASN A 62 -6.84 -4.42 2.53
C ASN A 62 -5.39 -3.93 2.58
N HIS A 63 -5.14 -2.63 2.85
CA HIS A 63 -3.79 -2.07 2.87
C HIS A 63 -3.13 -2.08 4.25
N ALA A 64 -3.89 -1.91 5.33
CA ALA A 64 -3.38 -1.80 6.70
C ALA A 64 -2.44 -2.95 7.12
N PRO A 65 -2.71 -4.23 6.78
CA PRO A 65 -1.81 -5.34 7.15
C PRO A 65 -0.39 -5.22 6.56
N TYR A 66 -0.24 -4.48 5.47
CA TYR A 66 1.02 -4.25 4.76
C TYR A 66 1.65 -2.89 5.06
N THR A 67 0.98 -2.09 5.90
CA THR A 67 1.44 -0.76 6.27
C THR A 67 2.39 -0.87 7.46
N HIS A 68 3.68 -0.97 7.14
CA HIS A 68 4.73 -0.78 8.14
C HIS A 68 5.12 0.70 8.15
N VAL A 69 5.31 1.27 9.34
CA VAL A 69 5.78 2.66 9.48
C VAL A 69 7.29 2.65 9.29
N PRO A 70 7.86 3.07 8.14
CA PRO A 70 9.27 3.42 8.14
C PRO A 70 9.44 4.69 8.95
N TYR A 71 10.59 4.77 9.60
CA TYR A 71 11.10 5.99 10.19
C TYR A 71 11.17 7.10 9.12
N HIS A 72 10.90 8.36 9.48
CA HIS A 72 10.75 9.46 8.52
C HIS A 72 12.09 9.96 7.93
N GLN A 73 13.22 9.30 8.22
CA GLN A 73 14.56 9.85 7.99
C GLN A 73 15.56 8.77 7.56
N ARG A 74 16.03 8.91 6.32
CA ARG A 74 17.23 8.32 5.73
C ARG A 74 18.47 9.10 6.09
N ILE A 75 19.61 8.44 6.30
CA ILE A 75 20.92 9.10 6.30
C ILE A 75 21.79 8.50 5.21
N ASP A 76 21.94 9.24 4.12
CA ASP A 76 22.72 8.86 2.93
C ASP A 76 24.05 9.62 2.95
N GLY A 77 25.13 8.97 3.39
CA GLY A 77 26.46 9.59 3.48
C GLY A 77 26.52 10.83 4.40
N GLY A 78 25.69 10.84 5.46
CA GLY A 78 25.57 11.98 6.39
C GLY A 78 24.49 13.00 6.02
N ILE A 79 23.76 12.79 4.91
CA ILE A 79 22.67 13.66 4.46
C ILE A 79 21.32 13.08 4.90
N VAL A 80 20.54 13.86 5.65
CA VAL A 80 19.18 13.48 6.06
C VAL A 80 18.23 13.59 4.86
N ARG A 81 17.51 12.51 4.50
CA ARG A 81 16.41 12.53 3.52
C ARG A 81 15.12 12.05 4.17
N PHE A 82 13.98 12.62 3.79
CA PHE A 82 12.70 12.22 4.35
C PHE A 82 11.99 11.23 3.44
N VAL A 83 11.62 10.06 3.98
CA VAL A 83 10.79 9.07 3.29
C VAL A 83 9.44 9.05 3.97
N ASN A 84 8.40 9.51 3.28
CA ASN A 84 7.08 9.65 3.89
C ASN A 84 6.07 8.67 3.31
N ASN A 85 5.85 7.57 4.03
CA ASN A 85 4.95 6.49 3.63
C ASN A 85 3.48 6.74 3.96
N ASP A 86 3.22 7.60 4.96
CA ASP A 86 1.88 7.81 5.49
C ASP A 86 0.91 8.43 4.46
N HIS A 87 1.42 9.14 3.45
CA HIS A 87 0.63 9.85 2.45
C HIS A 87 -0.33 8.96 1.63
N CYS A 88 -0.01 7.68 1.43
CA CYS A 88 -0.87 6.78 0.65
C CYS A 88 -2.22 6.53 1.33
N LEU A 89 -2.28 6.57 2.68
CA LEU A 89 -3.52 6.40 3.44
C LEU A 89 -4.00 7.67 4.16
N LEU A 90 -3.14 8.65 4.43
CA LEU A 90 -3.55 9.91 5.07
C LEU A 90 -4.61 10.68 4.26
N SER A 91 -4.55 10.58 2.94
CA SER A 91 -5.54 11.16 2.04
C SER A 91 -6.95 10.55 2.21
N ALA A 92 -7.09 9.36 2.80
CA ALA A 92 -8.38 8.73 3.06
C ALA A 92 -9.24 9.55 4.03
N SER A 93 -8.64 10.07 5.11
CA SER A 93 -9.36 10.96 6.04
C SER A 93 -9.72 12.30 5.39
N ALA A 94 -8.85 12.82 4.52
CA ALA A 94 -9.11 14.05 3.79
C ALA A 94 -10.27 13.88 2.82
N THR A 95 -10.34 12.73 2.12
CA THR A 95 -11.41 12.39 1.18
C THR A 95 -12.80 12.56 1.79
N LEU A 96 -13.01 12.03 3.00
CA LEU A 96 -14.31 12.13 3.70
C LEU A 96 -14.74 13.57 4.04
N ARG A 97 -13.78 14.50 4.13
CA ARG A 97 -14.05 15.91 4.46
C ARG A 97 -14.13 16.76 3.20
N LEU A 98 -13.24 16.53 2.23
CA LEU A 98 -13.10 17.31 1.00
C LEU A 98 -14.32 17.19 0.08
N GLU A 99 -15.04 16.07 0.13
CA GLU A 99 -16.30 15.90 -0.61
C GLU A 99 -17.29 17.07 -0.40
N ARG A 100 -17.28 17.69 0.79
CA ARG A 100 -18.18 18.81 1.16
C ARG A 100 -17.74 20.16 0.61
N TYR A 101 -16.49 20.27 0.17
CA TYR A 101 -15.87 21.52 -0.28
C TYR A 101 -15.63 21.56 -1.79
N ILE A 102 -15.99 20.49 -2.50
CA ILE A 102 -15.78 20.32 -3.93
C ILE A 102 -17.14 20.31 -4.64
N PRO A 103 -17.26 20.88 -5.86
CA PRO A 103 -18.47 20.76 -6.67
C PRO A 103 -18.91 19.30 -6.85
N LYS A 104 -20.22 19.05 -6.93
CA LYS A 104 -20.78 17.69 -6.92
C LYS A 104 -20.25 16.82 -8.07
N GLU A 105 -20.03 17.41 -9.22
CA GLU A 105 -19.46 16.78 -10.42
C GLU A 105 -18.03 16.24 -10.19
N PHE A 106 -17.34 16.73 -9.16
CA PHE A 106 -15.97 16.35 -8.80
C PHE A 106 -15.87 15.66 -7.43
N ALA A 107 -17.00 15.32 -6.80
CA ALA A 107 -17.06 14.73 -5.46
C ALA A 107 -16.25 13.42 -5.33
N ALA A 108 -16.06 12.70 -6.43
CA ALA A 108 -15.27 11.47 -6.49
C ALA A 108 -13.75 11.68 -6.67
N LEU A 109 -13.28 12.90 -6.98
CA LEU A 109 -11.84 13.15 -7.21
C LEU A 109 -10.96 12.84 -5.97
N PRO A 110 -11.36 13.18 -4.73
CA PRO A 110 -10.54 12.86 -3.57
C PRO A 110 -10.35 11.36 -3.35
N ILE A 111 -11.43 10.56 -3.50
CA ILE A 111 -11.31 9.10 -3.39
C ILE A 111 -10.50 8.52 -4.56
N ALA A 112 -10.64 9.06 -5.77
CA ALA A 112 -9.81 8.66 -6.91
C ALA A 112 -8.32 8.87 -6.64
N GLN A 113 -7.93 10.02 -6.07
CA GLN A 113 -6.56 10.28 -5.67
C GLN A 113 -6.09 9.29 -4.59
N THR A 114 -6.90 9.04 -3.56
CA THR A 114 -6.56 8.12 -2.48
C THR A 114 -6.28 6.72 -3.03
N VAL A 115 -7.24 6.17 -3.80
CA VAL A 115 -7.13 4.83 -4.37
C VAL A 115 -5.98 4.72 -5.37
N TRP A 116 -5.62 5.78 -6.08
CA TRP A 116 -4.50 5.76 -7.01
C TRP A 116 -3.16 5.41 -6.33
N TYR A 117 -2.90 5.96 -5.14
CA TYR A 117 -1.60 5.78 -4.48
C TYR A 117 -1.50 4.52 -3.63
N VAL A 118 -2.62 3.98 -3.17
CA VAL A 118 -2.65 2.85 -2.26
C VAL A 118 -1.95 1.59 -2.82
N PRO A 119 -2.19 1.14 -4.06
CA PRO A 119 -1.56 -0.09 -4.56
C PRO A 119 -0.03 0.00 -4.61
N ILE A 120 0.55 1.13 -5.02
CA ILE A 120 2.01 1.28 -5.16
C ILE A 120 2.76 1.58 -3.85
N GLY A 121 2.03 1.92 -2.78
CA GLY A 121 2.57 2.15 -1.44
C GLY A 121 2.67 0.88 -0.58
N LEU A 122 2.22 -0.26 -1.12
CA LEU A 122 2.03 -1.48 -0.36
C LEU A 122 3.38 -2.18 -0.06
N ASP A 123 3.58 -2.59 1.21
CA ASP A 123 4.76 -3.30 1.71
C ASP A 123 6.09 -2.62 1.33
N ILE A 124 6.28 -1.47 1.97
CA ILE A 124 7.40 -0.57 1.75
C ILE A 124 8.76 -1.18 2.07
N TRP A 125 8.88 -2.07 3.07
CA TRP A 125 10.18 -2.61 3.44
C TRP A 125 10.75 -3.47 2.34
N ASN A 126 9.94 -4.34 1.78
CA ASN A 126 10.34 -5.12 0.62
C ASN A 126 10.57 -4.24 -0.62
N GLN A 127 9.93 -3.07 -0.75
CA GLN A 127 10.28 -2.10 -1.78
C GLN A 127 11.66 -1.47 -1.56
N LEU A 128 11.97 -1.02 -0.33
CA LEU A 128 13.24 -0.40 0.04
C LEU A 128 14.42 -1.38 -0.04
N GLN A 129 14.19 -2.65 0.27
CA GLN A 129 15.15 -3.74 0.10
C GLN A 129 15.31 -4.18 -1.37
N GLY A 130 14.57 -3.59 -2.31
CA GLY A 130 14.61 -3.99 -3.73
C GLY A 130 14.06 -5.41 -3.97
N ARG A 131 13.25 -5.93 -3.04
CA ARG A 131 12.55 -7.23 -3.13
C ARG A 131 11.24 -7.13 -3.90
N MET A 132 10.67 -5.93 -3.99
CA MET A 132 9.45 -5.65 -4.73
C MET A 132 9.51 -4.31 -5.47
N PRO A 133 8.76 -4.16 -6.59
CA PRO A 133 8.58 -2.88 -7.25
C PRO A 133 7.57 -2.00 -6.50
N GLY A 134 7.68 -0.67 -6.66
CA GLY A 134 6.67 0.27 -6.21
C GLY A 134 7.20 1.70 -6.10
N HIS A 135 6.49 2.55 -5.36
CA HIS A 135 6.84 3.97 -5.22
C HIS A 135 8.26 4.17 -4.65
N TYR A 136 8.67 3.33 -3.70
CA TYR A 136 9.92 3.48 -2.94
C TYR A 136 11.10 2.70 -3.52
N SER A 137 10.84 1.82 -4.49
CA SER A 137 11.86 0.89 -5.00
C SER A 137 12.56 1.36 -6.29
N ARG A 138 12.26 2.57 -6.78
CA ARG A 138 12.64 3.05 -8.13
C ARG A 138 14.13 2.95 -8.45
N GLN A 139 14.99 2.99 -7.43
CA GLN A 139 16.45 2.93 -7.58
C GLN A 139 17.07 1.58 -7.17
N VAL A 140 16.29 0.69 -6.55
CA VAL A 140 16.81 -0.52 -5.87
C VAL A 140 16.22 -1.82 -6.41
N TYR A 141 15.01 -1.79 -6.98
CA TYR A 141 14.39 -2.98 -7.54
C TYR A 141 15.00 -3.33 -8.90
N ASP A 142 15.51 -4.55 -9.03
CA ASP A 142 16.01 -5.11 -10.28
C ASP A 142 15.11 -6.28 -10.73
N PRO A 143 14.30 -6.09 -11.79
CA PRO A 143 13.44 -7.13 -12.33
C PRO A 143 14.19 -8.41 -12.73
N LYS A 144 15.49 -8.31 -13.08
CA LYS A 144 16.30 -9.47 -13.47
C LYS A 144 16.52 -10.46 -12.32
N LYS A 145 16.46 -9.99 -11.07
CA LYS A 145 16.55 -10.84 -9.87
C LYS A 145 15.27 -11.65 -9.61
N TYR A 146 14.15 -11.28 -10.26
CA TYR A 146 12.84 -11.88 -10.05
C TYR A 146 12.18 -12.29 -11.38
N PRO A 147 12.71 -13.33 -12.07
CA PRO A 147 12.21 -13.77 -13.37
C PRO A 147 10.76 -14.29 -13.35
N GLY A 148 10.26 -14.68 -12.18
CA GLY A 148 8.86 -15.07 -11.96
C GLY A 148 7.90 -13.91 -11.70
N GLY A 149 8.37 -12.66 -11.79
CA GLY A 149 7.63 -11.46 -11.43
C GLY A 149 7.89 -11.01 -10.00
N ALA A 150 7.32 -9.86 -9.63
CA ALA A 150 7.44 -9.28 -8.31
C ALA A 150 7.01 -10.27 -7.22
N LEU A 151 7.71 -10.26 -6.08
CA LEU A 151 7.24 -11.00 -4.93
C LEU A 151 5.84 -10.50 -4.53
N PRO A 152 4.98 -11.38 -4.03
CA PRO A 152 3.76 -10.96 -3.36
C PRO A 152 4.08 -10.20 -2.07
N PRO A 153 3.18 -9.29 -1.64
CA PRO A 153 3.42 -8.51 -0.44
C PRO A 153 3.30 -9.34 0.84
N GLU A 154 4.06 -8.95 1.85
CA GLU A 154 4.14 -9.63 3.14
C GLU A 154 3.38 -8.84 4.22
N VAL A 155 2.39 -9.48 4.86
CA VAL A 155 1.71 -8.93 6.04
C VAL A 155 2.67 -9.08 7.22
N HIS A 156 2.87 -8.03 8.02
CA HIS A 156 3.44 -8.06 9.38
C HIS A 156 4.56 -9.08 9.66
N TRP A 157 5.77 -8.59 9.95
CA TRP A 157 6.82 -9.44 10.53
C TRP A 157 6.40 -9.91 11.93
N LYS A 158 6.23 -11.22 12.14
CA LYS A 158 6.21 -11.77 13.50
C LYS A 158 7.42 -11.25 14.25
N ASP A 159 7.31 -11.06 15.57
CA ASP A 159 8.49 -10.72 16.37
C ASP A 159 9.60 -11.73 16.05
N GLU A 160 10.69 -11.24 15.47
CA GLU A 160 11.85 -12.05 15.13
C GLU A 160 12.90 -11.87 16.21
N GLU A 161 13.60 -12.96 16.54
CA GLU A 161 14.85 -12.83 17.29
C GLU A 161 15.81 -11.97 16.46
N PRO A 162 16.50 -10.98 17.08
CA PRO A 162 17.38 -10.09 16.36
C PRO A 162 18.41 -10.90 15.56
N SER A 163 18.40 -10.73 14.24
CA SER A 163 19.33 -11.43 13.37
C SER A 163 20.72 -10.83 13.50
N ALA A 164 21.74 -11.70 13.58
CA ALA A 164 23.13 -11.25 13.56
C ALA A 164 23.48 -10.74 12.16
N ILE A 165 23.65 -9.43 12.03
CA ILE A 165 24.16 -8.82 10.80
C ILE A 165 25.65 -9.18 10.68
N LYS A 166 26.05 -9.72 9.54
CA LYS A 166 27.46 -10.03 9.26
C LYS A 166 28.22 -8.73 9.03
N GLY A 167 29.37 -8.55 9.69
CA GLY A 167 30.24 -7.39 9.50
C GLY A 167 30.55 -6.69 10.81
N THR A 168 31.05 -5.46 10.71
CA THR A 168 31.27 -4.61 11.86
C THR A 168 30.00 -3.87 12.26
N PHE A 169 29.97 -3.28 13.46
CA PHE A 169 28.89 -2.38 13.87
C PHE A 169 28.73 -1.21 12.90
N ASP A 170 29.83 -0.65 12.41
CA ASP A 170 29.82 0.48 11.48
C ASP A 170 29.23 0.09 10.12
N ASP A 171 29.51 -1.12 9.62
CA ASP A 171 28.90 -1.64 8.39
C ASP A 171 27.38 -1.80 8.56
N ALA A 172 26.96 -2.43 9.66
CA ALA A 172 25.55 -2.66 9.97
C ALA A 172 24.79 -1.34 10.17
N LEU A 173 25.39 -0.38 10.86
CA LEU A 173 24.81 0.95 11.07
C LEU A 173 24.72 1.71 9.74
N SER A 174 25.75 1.65 8.90
CA SER A 174 25.76 2.29 7.58
C SER A 174 24.68 1.71 6.67
N GLU A 175 24.51 0.38 6.64
CA GLU A 175 23.44 -0.29 5.89
C GLU A 175 22.06 0.14 6.40
N TRP A 176 21.85 0.12 7.73
CA TRP A 176 20.58 0.51 8.34
C TRP A 176 20.21 1.97 8.02
N LEU A 177 21.17 2.89 8.11
CA LEU A 177 20.98 4.30 7.80
C LEU A 177 20.65 4.57 6.33
N GLN A 178 20.97 3.64 5.43
CA GLN A 178 20.67 3.73 4.00
C GLN A 178 19.33 3.07 3.60
N LEU A 179 18.75 2.20 4.44
CA LEU A 179 17.51 1.47 4.14
C LEU A 179 16.25 2.30 4.36
N VAL A 180 16.31 3.26 5.27
CA VAL A 180 15.28 4.29 5.47
C VAL A 180 15.65 5.45 4.61
#